data_AF-A0A6L8EKT5-F1
#
_entry.id   AF-A0A6L8EKT5-F1
#
_cell.length_a   1.000
_cell.length_b   1.000
_cell.length_c   1.000
_cell.angle_alpha   90.00
_cell.angle_beta   90.00
_cell.angle_gamma   90.00
#
_symmetry.space_group_name_H-M   'P 1'
#
loop_
_entity.id
_entity.type
_entity.pdbx_description
1 polymer ?
#
loop_
_entity_poly.entity_id
_entity_poly.type
_entity_poly.pdbx_seq_one_letter_code
_entity_poly.pdbx_strand_id
1 'polypeptide(L)'
;MADVAFDTLKMAQGLKDSGMEDKQAEAVVILMHDAINERVATRTDLTTTESALRGDMEKMESALRGDMEKMEMSLRGDMEKMEFALRGDMKKMEMALRGDMEKMEISLRGDMEKMELRMTVKFFLIQASFSALLFAALRLFLLPA
;
A
#
# COMPACT_ATOMS: atom_id res chain seq x y z
N MET A 1 -54.06 -0.64 13.29
CA MET A 1 -53.59 -1.65 12.32
C MET A 1 -54.29 -2.94 12.69
N ALA A 2 -55.09 -3.51 11.79
CA ALA A 2 -55.87 -4.69 12.09
C ALA A 2 -54.92 -5.88 12.14
N ASP A 3 -54.64 -6.35 13.36
CA ASP A 3 -54.36 -7.75 13.60
C ASP A 3 -55.40 -8.57 12.82
N VAL A 4 -55.03 -9.71 12.25
CA VAL A 4 -56.01 -10.55 11.54
C VAL A 4 -56.96 -11.07 12.62
N ALA A 5 -58.00 -10.29 12.92
CA ALA A 5 -58.99 -10.61 13.93
C ALA A 5 -59.76 -11.81 13.40
N PHE A 6 -59.26 -12.98 13.75
CA PHE A 6 -59.84 -14.24 13.37
C PHE A 6 -61.14 -14.38 14.16
N ASP A 7 -62.26 -14.13 13.49
CA ASP A 7 -63.59 -14.20 14.11
C ASP A 7 -63.96 -15.67 14.32
N THR A 8 -63.47 -16.22 15.43
CA THR A 8 -63.69 -17.59 15.87
C THR A 8 -65.18 -17.89 16.01
N LEU A 9 -66.00 -16.90 16.38
CA LEU A 9 -67.43 -17.05 16.59
C LEU A 9 -68.18 -17.21 15.25
N LYS A 10 -67.86 -16.36 14.27
CA LYS A 10 -68.39 -16.50 12.90
C LYS A 10 -67.94 -17.78 12.22
N MET A 11 -66.71 -18.23 12.48
CA MET A 11 -66.20 -19.50 11.94
C MET A 11 -66.87 -20.72 12.57
N ALA A 12 -67.07 -20.72 13.90
CA ALA A 12 -67.79 -21.76 14.60
C ALA A 12 -69.25 -21.85 14.11
N GLN A 13 -69.91 -20.71 13.90
CA GLN A 13 -71.25 -20.65 13.30
C GLN A 13 -71.29 -21.23 11.89
N GLY A 14 -70.34 -20.88 11.02
CA GLY A 14 -70.28 -21.45 9.67
C GLY A 14 -70.09 -22.98 9.64
N LEU A 15 -69.33 -23.53 10.59
CA LEU A 15 -69.18 -24.99 10.74
C LEU A 15 -70.49 -25.66 11.21
N LYS A 16 -71.20 -25.02 12.15
CA LYS A 16 -72.50 -25.49 12.64
C LYS A 16 -73.56 -25.46 11.52
N ASP A 17 -73.60 -24.40 10.73
CA ASP A 17 -74.49 -24.25 9.57
C ASP A 17 -74.19 -25.27 8.46
N SER A 18 -72.96 -25.81 8.43
CA SER A 18 -72.52 -26.87 7.51
C SER A 18 -72.85 -28.28 8.02
N GLY A 19 -73.55 -28.41 9.15
CA GLY A 19 -74.00 -29.67 9.73
C GLY A 19 -73.04 -30.31 10.74
N MET A 20 -72.01 -29.58 11.19
CA MET A 20 -71.08 -30.05 12.23
C MET A 20 -71.68 -29.86 13.63
N GLU A 21 -71.50 -30.83 14.54
CA GLU A 21 -72.01 -30.73 15.91
C GLU A 21 -71.34 -29.60 16.69
N ASP A 22 -72.10 -28.89 17.54
CA ASP A 22 -71.65 -27.72 18.31
C ASP A 22 -70.26 -27.88 18.95
N LYS A 23 -70.05 -28.99 19.67
CA LYS A 23 -68.79 -29.27 20.38
C LYS A 23 -67.63 -29.54 19.42
N GLN A 24 -67.89 -30.15 18.27
CA GLN A 24 -66.86 -30.45 17.27
C GLN A 24 -66.45 -29.17 16.53
N ALA A 25 -67.42 -28.31 16.17
CA ALA A 25 -67.16 -27.02 15.55
C ALA A 25 -66.29 -26.12 16.44
N GLU A 26 -66.59 -26.08 17.75
CA GLU A 26 -65.81 -25.32 18.73
C GLU A 26 -64.38 -25.87 18.88
N ALA A 27 -64.25 -27.20 18.99
CA ALA A 27 -62.93 -27.83 19.09
C ALA A 27 -62.04 -27.56 17.87
N VAL A 28 -62.59 -27.59 16.66
CA VAL A 28 -61.84 -27.31 15.42
C VAL A 28 -61.38 -25.86 15.37
N VAL A 29 -62.25 -24.91 15.72
CA VAL A 29 -61.91 -23.49 15.69
C VAL A 29 -60.84 -23.15 16.72
N ILE A 30 -60.90 -23.74 17.93
CA ILE A 30 -59.86 -23.57 18.96
C ILE A 30 -58.52 -24.10 18.45
N LEU A 31 -58.49 -25.34 17.93
CA LEU A 31 -57.26 -25.93 17.41
C LEU A 31 -56.68 -25.13 16.23
N MET A 32 -57.52 -24.58 15.36
CA MET A 32 -57.06 -23.72 14.26
C MET A 32 -56.58 -22.36 14.76
N HIS A 33 -57.26 -21.75 15.74
CA HIS A 33 -56.85 -20.49 16.34
C HIS A 33 -55.48 -20.61 17.01
N ASP A 34 -55.28 -21.64 17.81
CA ASP A 34 -54.00 -21.92 18.49
C ASP A 34 -52.90 -22.20 17.47
N ALA A 35 -53.17 -23.05 16.46
CA ALA A 35 -52.20 -23.36 15.41
C ALA A 35 -51.79 -22.13 14.59
N ILE A 36 -52.69 -21.19 14.34
CA ILE A 36 -52.40 -19.96 13.60
C ILE A 36 -51.61 -18.99 14.48
N ASN A 37 -52.05 -18.74 15.72
CA ASN A 37 -51.41 -17.74 16.58
C ASN A 37 -50.05 -18.17 17.12
N GLU A 38 -49.81 -19.46 17.33
CA GLU A 38 -48.53 -19.94 17.88
C GLU A 38 -47.46 -20.21 16.81
N ARG A 39 -47.86 -20.44 15.54
CA ARG A 39 -46.92 -20.92 14.51
C ARG A 39 -46.77 -20.01 13.30
N VAL A 40 -47.64 -19.03 13.12
CA VAL A 40 -47.59 -18.12 11.96
C VAL A 40 -46.95 -16.80 12.37
N ALA A 41 -45.86 -16.44 11.69
CA ALA A 41 -45.25 -15.12 11.85
C ALA A 41 -46.26 -14.03 11.44
N THR A 42 -46.47 -13.05 12.31
CA THR A 42 -47.37 -11.93 12.06
C THR A 42 -46.71 -10.89 11.16
N ARG A 43 -47.52 -9.99 10.62
CA ARG A 43 -47.00 -8.83 9.88
C ARG A 43 -46.08 -7.98 10.75
N THR A 44 -46.35 -7.89 12.05
CA THR A 44 -45.53 -7.17 13.03
C THR A 44 -44.15 -7.81 13.17
N ASP A 45 -44.07 -9.14 13.24
CA ASP A 45 -42.80 -9.89 13.32
C ASP A 45 -41.94 -9.65 12.07
N LEU A 46 -42.58 -9.67 10.90
CA LEU A 46 -41.92 -9.38 9.63
C LEU A 46 -41.40 -7.93 9.58
N THR A 47 -42.21 -6.94 9.99
CA THR A 47 -41.75 -5.54 10.00
C THR A 47 -40.64 -5.29 11.02
N THR A 48 -40.65 -6.01 12.14
CA THR A 48 -39.63 -5.90 13.18
C THR A 48 -38.31 -6.50 12.69
N THR A 49 -38.36 -7.67 12.06
CA THR A 49 -37.18 -8.33 11.46
C THR A 49 -36.64 -7.53 10.27
N GLU A 50 -37.48 -6.98 9.40
CA GLU A 50 -37.07 -6.09 8.31
C GLU A 50 -36.33 -4.85 8.86
N SER A 51 -36.87 -4.22 9.90
CA SER A 51 -36.26 -3.04 10.54
C SER A 51 -34.92 -3.37 11.17
N ALA A 52 -34.80 -4.54 11.84
CA ALA A 52 -33.54 -5.00 12.41
C ALA A 52 -32.49 -5.25 11.33
N LEU A 53 -32.85 -5.93 10.24
CA LEU A 53 -31.96 -6.19 9.12
C LEU A 53 -31.50 -4.91 8.43
N ARG A 54 -32.39 -3.93 8.25
CA ARG A 54 -32.01 -2.61 7.72
C ARG A 54 -30.99 -1.92 8.64
N GLY A 55 -31.23 -1.93 9.95
CA GLY A 55 -30.29 -1.35 10.91
C GLY A 55 -28.92 -2.03 10.90
N ASP A 56 -28.87 -3.36 10.74
CA ASP A 56 -27.61 -4.09 10.65
C ASP A 56 -26.87 -3.83 9.33
N MET A 57 -27.58 -3.66 8.22
CA MET A 57 -26.99 -3.23 6.95
C MET A 57 -26.39 -1.81 7.04
N GLU A 58 -27.09 -0.86 7.67
CA GLU A 58 -26.58 0.51 7.87
C GLU A 58 -25.32 0.54 8.74
N LYS A 59 -25.27 -0.28 9.81
CA LYS A 59 -24.07 -0.44 10.63
C LYS A 59 -22.91 -1.02 9.82
N MET A 60 -23.18 -2.03 9.00
CA MET A 60 -22.15 -2.66 8.15
C MET A 60 -21.60 -1.67 7.12
N GLU A 61 -22.46 -0.90 6.46
CA GLU A 61 -22.04 0.14 5.51
C GLU A 61 -21.15 1.18 6.21
N SER A 62 -21.55 1.64 7.40
CA SER A 62 -20.79 2.62 8.18
C SER A 62 -19.43 2.08 8.61
N ALA A 63 -19.37 0.81 9.04
CA ALA A 63 -18.12 0.16 9.41
C ALA A 63 -17.17 0.03 8.20
N LEU A 64 -17.69 -0.44 7.06
CA LEU A 64 -16.90 -0.56 5.82
C LEU A 64 -16.37 0.78 5.35
N ARG A 65 -17.18 1.85 5.45
CA ARG A 65 -16.72 3.21 5.13
C ARG A 65 -15.58 3.65 6.03
N GLY A 66 -15.70 3.44 7.34
CA GLY A 66 -14.65 3.76 8.30
C GLY A 66 -13.37 2.97 8.07
N ASP A 67 -13.47 1.70 7.67
CA ASP A 67 -12.29 0.87 7.35
C ASP A 67 -11.62 1.31 6.04
N MET A 68 -12.38 1.73 5.03
CA MET A 68 -11.84 2.34 3.82
C MET A 68 -11.08 3.64 4.11
N GLU A 69 -11.65 4.53 4.93
CA GLU A 69 -11.00 5.79 5.33
C GLU A 69 -9.68 5.53 6.08
N LYS A 70 -9.66 4.56 7.00
CA LYS A 70 -8.42 4.16 7.70
C LYS A 70 -7.36 3.63 6.73
N MET A 71 -7.77 2.81 5.76
CA MET A 71 -6.86 2.27 4.75
C MET A 71 -6.27 3.39 3.89
N GLU A 72 -7.08 4.34 3.45
CA GLU A 72 -6.63 5.50 2.68
C GLU A 72 -5.60 6.32 3.47
N MET A 73 -5.88 6.64 4.74
CA MET A 73 -4.93 7.36 5.60
C MET A 73 -3.62 6.60 5.80
N SER A 74 -3.68 5.28 6.00
CA SER A 74 -2.49 4.44 6.15
C SER A 74 -1.64 4.46 4.88
N LEU A 75 -2.26 4.26 3.71
CA LEU A 75 -1.57 4.27 2.42
C LEU A 75 -0.93 5.63 2.15
N ARG A 76 -1.62 6.73 2.47
CA ARG A 76 -1.07 8.08 2.36
C ARG A 76 0.16 8.27 3.24
N GLY A 77 0.10 7.84 4.50
CA GLY A 77 1.23 7.90 5.41
C GLY A 77 2.42 7.06 4.94
N ASP A 78 2.18 5.89 4.35
CA ASP A 78 3.25 5.04 3.83
C ASP A 78 3.88 5.62 2.55
N MET A 79 3.10 6.26 1.68
CA MET A 79 3.64 7.01 0.53
C MET A 79 4.52 8.18 0.98
N GLU A 80 4.09 8.96 1.99
CA GLU A 80 4.89 10.07 2.52
C GLU A 80 6.22 9.60 3.12
N LYS A 81 6.22 8.48 3.86
CA LYS A 81 7.46 7.85 4.38
C LYS A 81 8.38 7.40 3.24
N MET A 82 7.82 6.80 2.19
CA MET A 82 8.59 6.35 1.03
C MET A 82 9.23 7.53 0.29
N GLU A 83 8.49 8.61 0.06
CA GLU A 83 9.02 9.82 -0.57
C GLU A 83 10.17 10.42 0.25
N PHE A 84 10.01 10.50 1.57
CA PHE A 84 11.07 10.98 2.46
C PHE A 84 12.33 10.11 2.40
N ALA A 85 12.16 8.78 2.44
CA ALA A 85 13.27 7.83 2.34
C ALA A 85 14.01 7.97 1.00
N LEU A 86 13.28 8.01 -0.12
CA LEU A 86 13.86 8.17 -1.46
C LEU A 86 14.62 9.50 -1.60
N ARG A 87 14.09 10.60 -1.07
CA ARG A 87 14.83 11.87 -1.03
C ARG A 87 16.11 11.78 -0.21
N GLY A 88 16.07 11.08 0.92
CA GLY A 88 17.25 10.83 1.74
C GLY A 88 18.32 10.04 0.98
N ASP A 89 17.92 8.98 0.29
CA ASP A 89 18.85 8.13 -0.46
C ASP A 89 19.42 8.84 -1.70
N MET A 90 18.64 9.67 -2.39
CA MET A 90 19.16 10.52 -3.46
C MET A 90 20.25 11.48 -2.97
N LYS A 91 20.04 12.13 -1.81
CA LYS A 91 21.07 13.01 -1.22
C LYS A 91 22.35 12.24 -0.84
N LYS A 92 22.22 11.04 -0.28
CA LYS A 92 23.39 10.20 0.01
C LYS A 92 24.16 9.84 -1.26
N MET A 93 23.44 9.48 -2.33
CA MET A 93 24.04 9.15 -3.61
C MET A 93 24.77 10.35 -4.22
N GLU A 94 24.17 11.53 -4.19
CA GLU A 94 24.80 12.77 -4.65
C GLU A 94 26.10 13.07 -3.89
N MET A 95 26.08 12.96 -2.57
CA MET A 95 27.29 13.16 -1.75
C MET A 95 28.37 12.12 -2.06
N ALA A 96 28.00 10.86 -2.24
CA ALA A 96 28.94 9.80 -2.60
C ALA A 96 29.60 10.06 -3.97
N LEU A 97 28.80 10.40 -4.99
CA LEU A 97 29.29 10.73 -6.32
C LEU A 97 30.23 11.94 -6.31
N ARG A 98 29.89 12.98 -5.52
CA ARG A 98 30.77 14.14 -5.35
C ARG A 98 32.10 13.74 -4.72
N GLY A 99 32.07 12.94 -3.66
CA GLY A 99 33.29 12.45 -3.02
C GLY A 99 34.16 11.61 -3.96
N ASP A 100 33.55 10.80 -4.82
CA ASP A 100 34.28 10.00 -5.80
C ASP A 100 34.88 10.85 -6.92
N MET A 101 34.19 11.91 -7.37
CA MET A 101 34.75 12.90 -8.29
C MET A 101 35.95 13.65 -7.69
N GLU A 102 35.85 14.08 -6.43
CA GLU A 102 36.96 14.76 -5.73
C GLU A 102 38.19 13.85 -5.62
N LYS A 103 38.00 12.56 -5.26
CA LYS A 103 39.10 11.58 -5.25
C LYS A 103 39.72 11.38 -6.63
N MET A 104 38.90 11.32 -7.67
CA MET A 104 39.38 11.16 -9.05
C MET A 104 40.21 12.37 -9.48
N GLU A 105 39.77 13.59 -9.18
CA GLU A 105 40.53 14.81 -9.47
C GLU A 105 41.90 14.81 -8.79
N ILE A 106 41.95 14.47 -7.49
CA ILE A 106 43.19 14.37 -6.73
C ILE A 106 44.13 13.33 -7.33
N SER A 107 43.61 12.15 -7.69
CA SER A 107 44.40 11.08 -8.31
C SER A 107 44.99 11.53 -9.65
N LEU A 108 44.17 12.13 -10.52
CA LEU A 108 44.60 12.61 -11.83
C LEU A 108 45.67 13.70 -11.72
N ARG A 109 45.50 14.65 -10.79
CA ARG A 109 46.50 15.68 -10.53
C ARG A 109 47.83 15.06 -10.07
N GLY A 110 47.78 14.12 -9.13
CA GLY A 110 48.97 13.42 -8.67
C GLY A 110 49.68 12.62 -9.78
N ASP A 111 48.92 12.04 -10.71
CA ASP A 111 49.51 11.32 -11.85
C ASP A 111 50.11 12.28 -12.90
N MET A 112 49.51 13.46 -13.10
CA MET A 112 50.10 14.52 -13.93
C MET A 112 51.44 15.01 -13.34
N GLU A 113 51.49 15.34 -12.05
CA GLU A 113 52.73 15.78 -11.38
C GLU A 113 53.85 14.74 -11.49
N LYS A 114 53.52 13.45 -11.29
CA LYS A 114 54.48 12.36 -11.49
C LYS A 114 54.97 12.26 -12.94
N MET A 115 54.08 12.48 -13.90
CA MET A 115 54.43 12.45 -15.32
C MET A 115 55.37 13.61 -15.68
N GLU A 116 55.06 14.82 -15.24
CA GLU A 116 55.89 16.01 -15.44
C GLU A 116 57.29 15.78 -14.87
N LEU A 117 57.41 15.33 -13.62
CA LEU A 117 58.70 15.04 -13.00
C LEU A 117 59.50 14.01 -13.80
N ARG A 118 58.85 12.93 -14.25
CA ARG A 118 59.49 11.88 -15.08
C ARG A 118 59.99 12.46 -16.41
N MET A 119 59.23 13.35 -17.05
CA MET A 119 59.65 13.99 -18.29
C MET A 119 60.82 14.95 -18.07
N THR A 120 60.76 15.78 -17.03
CA THR A 120 61.86 16.69 -16.66
C THR A 120 63.15 15.93 -16.41
N VAL A 121 63.11 14.84 -15.64
CA VAL A 121 64.29 14.00 -15.38
C VAL A 121 64.84 13.40 -16.68
N LYS A 122 63.97 12.81 -17.52
CA LYS A 122 64.40 12.25 -18.82
C LYS A 122 65.02 13.31 -19.72
N PHE A 123 64.45 14.51 -19.77
CA PHE A 123 64.98 15.63 -20.55
C PHE A 123 66.39 16.00 -20.11
N PHE A 124 66.63 16.16 -18.79
CA PHE A 124 67.96 16.45 -18.27
C PHE A 124 68.98 15.33 -18.55
N LEU A 125 68.58 14.06 -18.45
CA LEU A 125 69.45 12.94 -18.78
C LEU A 125 69.84 12.93 -20.28
N ILE A 126 68.89 13.23 -21.17
CA ILE A 126 69.15 13.35 -22.61
C ILE A 126 70.07 14.55 -22.88
N GLN A 127 69.82 15.70 -22.26
CA GLN A 127 70.66 16.88 -22.43
C GLN A 127 72.10 16.64 -21.95
N ALA A 128 72.26 16.02 -20.78
CA ALA A 128 73.57 15.68 -20.22
C ALA A 128 74.36 14.73 -21.13
N SER A 129 73.69 13.69 -21.68
CA SER A 129 74.33 12.76 -22.62
C SER A 129 74.72 13.44 -23.94
N PHE A 130 73.87 14.31 -24.48
CA PHE A 130 74.20 15.12 -25.67
C PHE A 130 75.40 16.05 -25.42
N SER A 131 75.43 16.77 -24.29
CA SER A 131 76.55 17.63 -23.91
C SER A 131 77.86 16.85 -23.73
N ALA A 132 77.81 15.65 -23.14
CA ALA A 132 78.97 14.78 -22.98
C ALA A 132 79.54 14.33 -24.34
N LEU A 133 78.67 13.94 -25.28
CA LEU A 133 79.08 13.57 -26.64
C LEU A 133 79.70 14.76 -27.39
N LEU A 134 79.08 15.93 -27.30
CA LEU A 134 79.58 17.14 -27.95
C LEU A 134 80.95 17.56 -27.39
N PHE A 135 81.14 17.47 -26.07
CA PHE A 135 82.44 17.72 -25.43
C PHE A 135 83.51 16.70 -25.89
N ALA A 136 83.18 15.41 -25.95
CA ALA A 136 84.10 14.38 -26.44
C ALA A 136 84.49 14.62 -27.91
N ALA A 137 83.54 14.99 -28.77
CA ALA A 137 83.79 15.32 -30.17
C ALA A 137 84.68 16.56 -30.34
N LEU A 138 84.42 17.63 -29.58
CA LEU A 138 85.26 18.84 -29.59
C LEU A 138 86.69 18.53 -29.13
N ARG A 139 86.85 17.70 -28.09
CA ARG A 139 88.17 17.30 -27.59
C ARG A 139 88.96 16.49 -28.64
N LEU A 140 88.30 15.61 -29.38
CA LEU A 140 88.92 14.84 -30.47
C LEU A 140 89.41 15.75 -31.60
N PHE A 141 88.66 16.82 -31.91
CA PHE A 141 88.96 17.74 -33.00
C PHE A 141 90.03 18.80 -32.64
N LEU A 142 90.10 19.21 -31.37
CA LEU A 142 90.97 20.31 -30.91
C LEU A 142 92.29 19.86 -30.28
N LEU A 143 92.50 18.56 -30.01
CA LEU A 143 93.82 18.08 -29.59
C LEU A 143 94.76 17.99 -30.80
N PRO A 144 95.96 18.62 -30.75
CA PRO A 144 96.98 18.37 -31.77
C PRO A 144 97.43 16.90 -31.71
N ALA A 145 97.60 16.28 -32.88
CA ALA A 145 98.09 14.91 -33.05
C ALA A 145 99.54 14.73 -32.57
#